data_AF-G4Z9G6-F1
#
_entry.id   AF-G4Z9G6-F1
#
_cell.length_a   1.000
_cell.length_b   1.000
_cell.length_c   1.000
_cell.angle_alpha   90.00
_cell.angle_beta   90.00
_cell.angle_gamma   90.00
#
_symmetry.space_group_name_H-M   'P 1'
#
loop_
_entity.id
_entity.type
_entity.pdbx_description
1 polymer ?
#
loop_
_entity_poly.entity_id
_entity_poly.type
_entity_poly.pdbx_seq_one_letter_code
_entity_poly.pdbx_strand_id
1 'polypeptide(L)'
;MDMEVLRFPLSSPSARAPANANVWERLLQTFAVPAPTAHRFLPKLKAGPLLLEVGQPPEWKPFEVVLAGASAADLGLYYYPHKEDATPMGCIRLQSAHIDSLEEVLMVVAKDKTWFLCADHVRDASDWCDAICSAIERVSNRDGAATQHQLQERRRRLNSSASAVTLCELQSRGAKARVDEFLEVFVRSTREDMCLQAAKGALSWSCMRSLAWKVWLECIPADVPFSQWVVIARDKRQRYEKLRKKQNLFQDLLVGKQRPEDLLTMCETSTDSLLYSIYKDVRRTRGDMPYFRDPVVQCLLIRVLYVYSATHSEISYNQGMGELLATLVYLLHIEQWPTDEDDIEEVIAGEHDAEPDGRLSGSYFFPATSPTKEQAEDTSTEEEDTSYVYVESFINIQNDDSFLDRDTFLRLAPFAGGSGRYYECCRDAAGEIVRELTASEFIEHDAYLLLEEMMLRMAGTYCPHVRIPRRNSRSEKPLSSADQLPPSPLDDQMNRIHHHILSRCDPPTARHLAKLGVEPQIFLLRWVRVLMAREFETPQVWQIWDAIFSLTPSDFSFINLLCVAVVREFREEILAAEDATNVLLSLRDIADRIEPPRLVDNARELYDALLIAAAVEASMGSA
;
A
#
# COMPACT_ATOMS: atom_id res chain seq x y z
N MET A 1 9.93 11.66 -75.12
CA MET A 1 10.78 10.64 -75.74
C MET A 1 11.88 10.34 -74.75
N ASP A 2 12.21 9.13 -74.35
CA ASP A 2 11.62 7.80 -74.49
C ASP A 2 12.55 6.95 -73.60
N MET A 3 12.04 5.97 -72.89
CA MET A 3 12.48 4.59 -73.12
C MET A 3 11.63 3.64 -72.29
N GLU A 4 10.66 3.10 -73.03
CA GLU A 4 10.04 1.81 -72.80
C GLU A 4 11.02 0.64 -73.05
N VAL A 5 10.87 -0.38 -72.19
CA VAL A 5 10.67 -1.81 -72.52
C VAL A 5 11.86 -2.63 -73.08
N LEU A 6 12.11 -3.80 -72.48
CA LEU A 6 12.00 -5.13 -73.12
C LEU A 6 12.14 -6.30 -72.11
N ARG A 7 11.59 -7.45 -72.50
CA ARG A 7 11.06 -8.57 -71.70
C ARG A 7 11.83 -9.90 -71.94
N PHE A 8 11.84 -10.76 -70.91
CA PHE A 8 11.94 -12.26 -70.85
C PHE A 8 13.27 -12.97 -71.26
N PRO A 9 13.59 -14.26 -70.89
CA PRO A 9 12.77 -15.35 -70.30
C PRO A 9 13.41 -16.31 -69.23
N LEU A 10 12.52 -17.12 -68.59
CA LEU A 10 12.56 -18.50 -68.00
C LEU A 10 13.90 -19.28 -67.79
N SER A 11 14.05 -19.90 -66.60
CA SER A 11 14.37 -21.34 -66.45
C SER A 11 14.17 -21.90 -65.03
N SER A 12 13.50 -23.06 -64.94
CA SER A 12 13.66 -24.14 -63.95
C SER A 12 13.75 -25.45 -64.77
N PRO A 13 14.07 -26.67 -64.23
CA PRO A 13 14.48 -27.11 -62.88
C PRO A 13 15.68 -28.12 -62.87
N SER A 14 16.18 -28.56 -61.69
CA SER A 14 16.43 -29.99 -61.36
C SER A 14 17.45 -30.23 -60.21
N ALA A 15 16.95 -30.49 -59.02
CA ALA A 15 17.39 -31.63 -58.21
C ALA A 15 16.17 -32.13 -57.43
N ARG A 16 15.71 -33.35 -57.76
CA ARG A 16 14.54 -33.99 -57.12
C ARG A 16 14.84 -34.27 -55.65
N ALA A 17 14.14 -33.59 -54.75
CA ALA A 17 13.95 -34.00 -53.36
C ALA A 17 12.82 -35.06 -53.29
N PRO A 18 12.88 -36.01 -52.34
CA PRO A 18 11.96 -37.15 -52.28
C PRO A 18 10.52 -36.68 -52.04
N ALA A 19 9.59 -37.27 -52.79
CA ALA A 19 8.17 -36.87 -52.85
C ALA A 19 7.36 -37.10 -51.55
N ASN A 20 7.99 -37.52 -50.45
CA ASN A 20 7.34 -37.82 -49.17
C ASN A 20 7.91 -37.02 -47.99
N ALA A 21 8.58 -35.89 -48.23
CA ALA A 21 8.91 -34.96 -47.14
C ALA A 21 7.64 -34.21 -46.69
N ASN A 22 7.26 -34.43 -45.43
CA ASN A 22 6.08 -33.86 -44.79
C ASN A 22 6.19 -32.32 -44.80
N VAL A 23 5.06 -31.61 -44.87
CA VAL A 23 5.01 -30.12 -44.95
C VAL A 23 5.87 -29.44 -43.87
N TRP A 24 6.02 -30.11 -42.73
CA TRP A 24 6.86 -29.73 -41.59
C TRP A 24 8.37 -29.66 -41.88
N GLU A 25 8.96 -30.61 -42.62
CA GLU A 25 10.40 -30.59 -42.92
C GLU A 25 10.78 -29.45 -43.87
N ARG A 26 9.85 -29.03 -44.73
CA ARG A 26 10.04 -27.88 -45.64
C ARG A 26 9.92 -26.54 -44.91
N LEU A 27 9.03 -26.43 -43.92
CA LEU A 27 8.88 -25.21 -43.12
C LEU A 27 10.07 -24.99 -42.16
N LEU A 28 10.61 -26.06 -41.57
CA LEU A 28 11.75 -25.99 -40.64
C LEU A 28 13.08 -25.63 -41.32
N GLN A 29 13.27 -25.95 -42.61
CA GLN A 29 14.47 -25.53 -43.35
C GLN A 29 14.53 -24.02 -43.63
N THR A 30 13.40 -23.32 -43.58
CA THR A 30 13.32 -21.86 -43.79
C THR A 30 13.88 -21.04 -42.61
N PHE A 31 14.06 -21.67 -41.43
CA PHE A 31 14.54 -21.03 -40.20
C PHE A 31 15.85 -21.62 -39.66
N ALA A 32 16.53 -22.47 -40.44
CA ALA A 32 17.84 -22.97 -40.06
C ALA A 32 18.91 -21.88 -40.23
N VAL A 33 19.08 -21.06 -39.20
CA VAL A 33 20.33 -20.30 -39.01
C VAL A 33 21.46 -21.33 -38.86
N PRO A 34 22.62 -21.17 -39.54
CA PRO A 34 23.73 -22.09 -39.38
C PRO A 34 24.14 -22.09 -37.90
N ALA A 35 23.98 -23.21 -37.21
CA ALA A 35 24.44 -23.33 -35.82
C ALA A 35 25.98 -23.25 -35.81
N PRO A 36 26.60 -22.28 -35.10
CA PRO A 36 28.03 -22.31 -34.91
C PRO A 36 28.40 -23.55 -34.08
N THR A 37 29.46 -24.23 -34.49
CA THR A 37 30.09 -25.42 -33.86
C THR A 37 30.53 -25.22 -32.40
N ALA A 38 30.26 -24.05 -31.80
CA ALA A 38 30.71 -23.62 -30.48
C ALA A 38 29.79 -24.03 -29.31
N HIS A 39 28.55 -24.48 -29.56
CA HIS A 39 27.56 -24.71 -28.49
C HIS A 39 27.93 -25.83 -27.48
N ARG A 40 28.81 -26.77 -27.84
CA ARG A 40 29.27 -27.83 -26.91
C ARG A 40 30.08 -27.30 -25.72
N PHE A 41 30.64 -26.09 -25.82
CA PHE A 41 31.51 -25.52 -24.79
C PHE A 41 30.88 -24.37 -24.00
N LEU A 42 29.60 -24.05 -24.25
CA LEU A 42 28.91 -23.01 -23.47
C LEU A 42 28.61 -23.51 -22.05
N PRO A 43 28.78 -22.66 -21.02
CA PRO A 43 28.43 -23.02 -19.66
C PRO A 43 26.92 -23.27 -19.56
N LYS A 44 26.55 -24.49 -19.15
CA LYS A 44 25.17 -24.88 -18.91
C LYS A 44 24.73 -24.35 -17.55
N LEU A 45 23.67 -23.55 -17.54
CA LEU A 45 23.12 -22.92 -16.34
C LEU A 45 21.97 -23.74 -15.76
N LYS A 46 21.12 -24.31 -16.62
CA LYS A 46 20.01 -25.19 -16.25
C LYS A 46 19.66 -26.13 -17.42
N ALA A 47 19.19 -27.34 -17.12
CA ALA A 47 18.72 -28.29 -18.12
C ALA A 47 17.54 -29.12 -17.56
N GLY A 48 16.61 -29.49 -18.42
CA GLY A 48 15.46 -30.31 -18.05
C GLY A 48 14.41 -30.40 -19.17
N PRO A 49 13.41 -31.28 -18.99
CA PRO A 49 12.35 -31.46 -19.98
C PRO A 49 11.39 -30.28 -19.97
N LEU A 50 10.99 -29.82 -21.16
CA LEU A 50 9.89 -28.88 -21.36
C LEU A 50 9.12 -29.25 -22.63
N LEU A 51 7.81 -29.02 -22.63
CA LEU A 51 7.00 -29.03 -23.84
C LEU A 51 7.19 -27.69 -24.56
N LEU A 52 7.44 -27.67 -25.87
CA LEU A 52 7.40 -26.46 -26.69
C LEU A 52 6.18 -26.49 -27.60
N GLU A 53 5.53 -25.34 -27.75
CA GLU A 53 4.49 -25.14 -28.77
C GLU A 53 5.14 -25.01 -30.15
N VAL A 54 4.79 -25.91 -31.06
CA VAL A 54 5.36 -25.95 -32.41
C VAL A 54 4.25 -26.05 -33.46
N GLY A 55 4.31 -25.17 -34.45
CA GLY A 55 3.58 -25.30 -35.70
C GLY A 55 2.30 -24.47 -35.87
N GLN A 56 1.64 -24.61 -37.04
CA GLN A 56 0.31 -24.07 -37.33
C GLN A 56 -0.59 -25.16 -37.94
N PRO A 57 -1.66 -25.62 -37.24
CA PRO A 57 -2.11 -25.19 -35.91
C PRO A 57 -1.09 -25.56 -34.81
N PRO A 58 -1.13 -24.86 -33.65
CA PRO A 58 -0.18 -25.09 -32.57
C PRO A 58 -0.31 -26.48 -31.94
N GLU A 59 0.81 -27.18 -31.78
CA GLU A 59 0.89 -28.50 -31.16
C GLU A 59 2.03 -28.53 -30.13
N TRP A 60 1.78 -29.07 -28.93
CA TRP A 60 2.78 -29.19 -27.87
C TRP A 60 3.64 -30.44 -28.06
N LYS A 61 4.97 -30.28 -28.06
CA LYS A 61 5.93 -31.40 -28.21
C LYS A 61 7.01 -31.38 -27.14
N PRO A 62 7.39 -32.53 -26.58
CA PRO A 62 8.44 -32.61 -25.56
C PRO A 62 9.83 -32.43 -26.17
N PHE A 63 10.66 -31.66 -25.47
CA PHE A 63 12.08 -31.46 -25.76
C PHE A 63 12.91 -31.49 -24.49
N GLU A 64 14.17 -31.87 -24.62
CA GLU A 64 15.17 -31.57 -23.58
C GLU A 64 15.68 -30.15 -23.82
N VAL A 65 15.47 -29.25 -22.86
CA VAL A 65 15.86 -27.84 -22.97
C VAL A 65 17.07 -27.56 -22.09
N VAL A 66 18.01 -26.78 -22.60
CA VAL A 66 19.24 -26.38 -21.91
C VAL A 66 19.42 -24.88 -22.00
N LEU A 67 19.40 -24.20 -20.85
CA LEU A 67 19.82 -22.81 -20.72
C LEU A 67 21.35 -22.75 -20.68
N ALA A 68 21.96 -22.11 -21.67
CA ALA A 68 23.42 -22.00 -21.76
C ALA A 68 23.86 -20.66 -22.36
N GLY A 69 25.02 -20.17 -21.93
CA GLY A 69 25.65 -18.95 -22.47
C GLY A 69 26.53 -18.22 -21.47
N ALA A 70 27.52 -17.49 -21.98
CA ALA A 70 28.48 -16.74 -21.16
C ALA A 70 28.45 -15.22 -21.37
N SER A 71 27.79 -14.75 -22.44
CA SER A 71 27.70 -13.34 -22.88
C SER A 71 26.31 -13.07 -23.47
N ALA A 72 25.96 -11.79 -23.69
CA ALA A 72 24.62 -11.42 -24.16
C ALA A 72 24.33 -11.96 -25.57
N ALA A 73 25.36 -12.14 -26.38
CA ALA A 73 25.26 -12.67 -27.73
C ALA A 73 24.92 -14.18 -27.74
N ASP A 74 25.41 -14.95 -26.78
CA ASP A 74 25.37 -16.43 -26.82
C ASP A 74 24.42 -17.07 -25.80
N LEU A 75 23.76 -16.26 -24.96
CA LEU A 75 22.75 -16.72 -24.00
C LEU A 75 21.45 -17.14 -24.72
N GLY A 76 21.05 -18.40 -24.51
CA GLY A 76 19.83 -18.94 -25.12
C GLY A 76 19.33 -20.24 -24.48
N LEU A 77 18.09 -20.60 -24.83
CA LEU A 77 17.49 -21.91 -24.55
C LEU A 77 17.66 -22.81 -25.77
N TYR A 78 18.51 -23.81 -25.63
CA TYR A 78 18.79 -24.79 -26.67
C TYR A 78 17.90 -26.02 -26.45
N TYR A 79 17.07 -26.36 -27.43
CA TYR A 79 16.13 -27.48 -27.31
C TYR A 79 16.53 -28.64 -28.24
N TYR A 80 16.48 -29.86 -27.69
CA TYR A 80 16.91 -31.10 -28.32
C TYR A 80 15.71 -32.07 -28.38
N PRO A 81 15.51 -32.80 -29.50
CA PRO A 81 14.42 -33.76 -29.59
C PRO A 81 14.56 -34.87 -28.54
N HIS A 82 15.79 -35.31 -28.27
CA HIS A 82 16.10 -36.25 -27.21
C HIS A 82 17.36 -35.84 -26.44
N LYS A 83 17.44 -36.27 -25.18
CA LYS A 83 18.52 -35.92 -24.23
C LYS A 83 19.93 -36.35 -24.67
N GLU A 84 20.03 -37.35 -25.54
CA GLU A 84 21.30 -37.89 -26.05
C GLU A 84 21.79 -37.21 -27.34
N ASP A 85 21.00 -36.29 -27.91
CA ASP A 85 21.32 -35.67 -29.19
C ASP A 85 22.50 -34.69 -29.07
N ALA A 86 23.44 -34.82 -30.01
CA ALA A 86 24.66 -34.03 -30.01
C ALA A 86 24.47 -32.57 -30.48
N THR A 87 23.37 -32.29 -31.18
CA THR A 87 23.08 -31.01 -31.83
C THR A 87 21.68 -30.52 -31.48
N PRO A 88 21.52 -29.26 -31.03
CA PRO A 88 20.20 -28.72 -30.73
C PRO A 88 19.38 -28.62 -32.01
N MET A 89 18.08 -28.90 -31.91
CA MET A 89 17.14 -28.67 -33.01
C MET A 89 16.99 -27.17 -33.28
N GLY A 90 17.07 -26.35 -32.23
CA GLY A 90 17.09 -24.91 -32.35
C GLY A 90 17.49 -24.22 -31.04
N CYS A 91 17.53 -22.89 -31.09
CA CYS A 91 17.88 -22.05 -29.96
C CYS A 91 16.95 -20.84 -29.89
N ILE A 92 16.39 -20.59 -28.71
CA ILE A 92 15.66 -19.36 -28.37
C ILE A 92 16.69 -18.38 -27.80
N ARG A 93 16.98 -17.32 -28.54
CA ARG A 93 17.96 -16.30 -28.10
C ARG A 93 17.35 -15.42 -27.03
N LEU A 94 18.06 -15.26 -25.92
CA LEU A 94 17.57 -14.53 -24.74
C LEU A 94 18.08 -13.09 -24.65
N GLN A 95 18.80 -12.61 -25.66
CA GLN A 95 19.30 -11.24 -25.70
C GLN A 95 18.12 -10.25 -25.72
N SER A 96 17.96 -9.50 -24.62
CA SER A 96 16.81 -8.60 -24.43
C SER A 96 15.45 -9.32 -24.45
N ALA A 97 15.42 -10.63 -24.20
CA ALA A 97 14.18 -11.37 -24.11
C ALA A 97 13.47 -11.05 -22.79
N HIS A 98 12.14 -11.01 -22.85
CA HIS A 98 11.28 -10.93 -21.69
C HIS A 98 10.71 -12.30 -21.40
N ILE A 99 10.68 -12.70 -20.12
CA ILE A 99 10.14 -13.99 -19.70
C ILE A 99 9.00 -13.71 -18.74
N ASP A 100 7.87 -14.35 -19.02
CA ASP A 100 6.74 -14.42 -18.12
C ASP A 100 6.36 -15.88 -17.87
N SER A 101 5.61 -16.15 -16.80
CA SER A 101 5.06 -17.47 -16.53
C SER A 101 3.61 -17.37 -16.11
N LEU A 102 2.78 -18.24 -16.66
CA LEU A 102 1.38 -18.43 -16.30
C LEU A 102 1.18 -19.92 -15.96
N GLU A 103 1.01 -20.24 -14.68
CA GLU A 103 0.94 -21.62 -14.17
C GLU A 103 2.15 -22.46 -14.62
N GLU A 104 1.97 -23.58 -15.34
CA GLU A 104 3.06 -24.40 -15.87
C GLU A 104 3.70 -23.84 -17.14
N VAL A 105 3.15 -22.78 -17.73
CA VAL A 105 3.56 -22.26 -19.04
C VAL A 105 4.51 -21.08 -18.89
N LEU A 106 5.70 -21.18 -19.48
CA LEU A 106 6.66 -20.10 -19.67
C LEU A 106 6.47 -19.43 -21.03
N MET A 107 6.28 -18.13 -21.02
CA MET A 107 6.26 -17.30 -22.20
C MET A 107 7.61 -16.58 -22.34
N VAL A 108 8.38 -16.93 -23.36
CA VAL A 108 9.66 -16.29 -23.69
C VAL A 108 9.46 -15.41 -24.91
N VAL A 109 9.34 -14.10 -24.68
CA VAL A 109 9.24 -13.08 -25.72
C VAL A 109 10.66 -12.74 -26.18
N ALA A 110 11.12 -13.42 -27.23
CA ALA A 110 12.37 -13.13 -27.90
C ALA A 110 12.15 -12.07 -29.00
N LYS A 111 13.24 -11.47 -29.51
CA LYS A 111 13.18 -10.42 -30.54
C LYS A 111 12.48 -10.86 -31.84
N ASP A 112 12.55 -12.15 -32.16
CA ASP A 112 12.05 -12.73 -33.40
C ASP A 112 10.60 -13.22 -33.28
N LYS A 113 10.23 -13.79 -32.13
CA LYS A 113 8.86 -14.24 -31.82
C LYS A 113 8.70 -14.58 -30.33
N THR A 114 7.45 -14.71 -29.91
CA THR A 114 7.08 -15.30 -28.62
C THR A 114 7.12 -16.82 -28.70
N TRP A 115 7.78 -17.44 -27.73
CA TRP A 115 7.85 -18.89 -27.56
C TRP A 115 7.10 -19.28 -26.30
N PHE A 116 6.29 -20.33 -26.40
CA PHE A 116 5.62 -20.92 -25.24
C PHE A 116 6.27 -22.26 -24.92
N LEU A 117 6.73 -22.39 -23.68
CA LEU A 117 7.25 -23.62 -23.10
C LEU A 117 6.35 -24.03 -21.94
N CYS A 118 6.19 -25.31 -21.67
CA CYS A 118 5.38 -25.80 -20.56
C CYS A 118 6.17 -26.83 -19.76
N ALA A 119 6.23 -26.63 -18.44
CA ALA A 119 6.85 -27.55 -17.49
C ALA A 119 5.82 -28.55 -16.97
N ASP A 120 6.27 -29.59 -16.25
CA ASP A 120 5.36 -30.59 -15.68
C ASP A 120 4.58 -30.03 -14.47
N HIS A 121 5.17 -29.06 -13.75
CA HIS A 121 4.59 -28.43 -12.56
C HIS A 121 4.85 -26.92 -12.53
N VAL A 122 3.96 -26.16 -11.87
CA VAL A 122 4.05 -24.69 -11.72
C VAL A 122 5.37 -24.28 -11.05
N ARG A 123 5.82 -25.05 -10.05
CA ARG A 123 7.11 -24.82 -9.38
C ARG A 123 8.27 -24.94 -10.36
N ASP A 124 8.26 -25.93 -11.26
CA ASP A 124 9.32 -26.12 -12.23
C ASP A 124 9.36 -24.96 -13.23
N ALA A 125 8.19 -24.45 -13.65
CA ALA A 125 8.08 -23.27 -14.50
C ALA A 125 8.64 -22.02 -13.81
N SER A 126 8.31 -21.78 -12.53
CA SER A 126 8.90 -20.70 -11.73
C SER A 126 10.41 -20.82 -11.63
N ASP A 127 10.92 -22.01 -11.30
CA ASP A 127 12.36 -22.26 -11.18
C ASP A 127 13.09 -22.08 -12.53
N TRP A 128 12.40 -22.30 -13.66
CA TRP A 128 12.94 -22.03 -14.99
C TRP A 128 12.96 -20.53 -15.29
N CYS A 129 11.89 -19.80 -14.99
CA CYS A 129 11.84 -18.33 -15.12
C CYS A 129 12.95 -17.65 -14.33
N ASP A 130 13.10 -17.99 -13.05
CA ASP A 130 14.12 -17.41 -12.18
C ASP A 130 15.53 -17.66 -12.71
N ALA A 131 15.78 -18.89 -13.20
CA ALA A 131 17.06 -19.26 -13.78
C ALA A 131 17.37 -18.46 -15.06
N ILE A 132 16.37 -18.22 -15.91
CA ILE A 132 16.51 -17.46 -17.16
C ILE A 132 16.72 -15.97 -16.86
N CYS A 133 15.89 -15.37 -16.00
CA CYS A 133 15.99 -13.97 -15.60
C CYS A 133 17.34 -13.69 -14.93
N SER A 134 17.74 -14.54 -13.97
CA SER A 134 19.05 -14.44 -13.31
C SER A 134 20.21 -14.55 -14.32
N ALA A 135 20.06 -15.33 -15.38
CA ALA A 135 21.08 -15.45 -16.41
C ALA A 135 21.18 -14.19 -17.28
N ILE A 136 20.05 -13.56 -17.62
CA ILE A 136 19.98 -12.31 -18.39
C ILE A 136 20.58 -11.15 -17.57
N GLU A 137 20.25 -11.05 -16.29
CA GLU A 137 20.78 -10.01 -15.39
C GLU A 137 22.28 -10.14 -15.18
N ARG A 138 22.78 -11.36 -14.93
CA ARG A 138 24.22 -11.64 -14.76
C ARG A 138 25.04 -11.23 -15.98
N VAL A 139 24.46 -11.38 -17.17
CA VAL A 139 25.12 -11.05 -18.43
C VAL A 139 25.02 -9.56 -18.73
N SER A 140 23.88 -8.92 -18.46
CA SER A 140 23.68 -7.48 -18.62
C SER A 140 24.60 -6.64 -17.72
N ASN A 141 24.86 -7.10 -16.49
CA ASN A 141 25.79 -6.43 -15.56
C ASN A 141 27.27 -6.52 -15.97
N ARG A 142 27.65 -7.48 -16.83
CA ARG A 142 29.03 -7.64 -17.30
C ARG A 142 29.36 -6.75 -18.50
N ASP A 143 28.37 -6.38 -19.31
CA ASP A 143 28.56 -5.62 -20.55
C ASP A 143 28.50 -4.09 -20.37
N GLY A 144 28.41 -3.58 -19.12
CA GLY A 144 28.85 -2.22 -18.76
C GLY A 144 28.10 -1.04 -19.39
N ALA A 145 26.77 -1.12 -19.58
CA ALA A 145 25.98 -0.04 -20.16
C ALA A 145 24.57 0.12 -19.57
N ALA A 146 24.44 0.22 -18.24
CA ALA A 146 23.22 0.71 -17.60
C ALA A 146 23.58 1.73 -16.52
N THR A 147 23.17 2.99 -16.73
CA THR A 147 23.19 4.03 -15.69
C THR A 147 22.20 3.64 -14.59
N GLN A 148 22.60 3.83 -13.33
CA GLN A 148 21.86 3.45 -12.12
C GLN A 148 20.37 3.84 -12.11
N HIS A 149 19.97 4.89 -12.85
CA HIS A 149 18.59 5.34 -12.97
C HIS A 149 17.65 4.37 -13.71
N GLN A 150 18.12 3.64 -14.74
CA GLN A 150 17.27 2.71 -15.50
C GLN A 150 17.03 1.36 -14.79
N LEU A 151 17.82 1.06 -13.75
CA LEU A 151 17.70 -0.17 -12.95
C LEU A 151 16.66 -0.06 -11.82
N GLN A 152 16.20 1.15 -11.49
CA GLN A 152 15.27 1.38 -10.37
C GLN A 152 13.80 1.32 -10.79
N GLU A 153 13.49 1.56 -12.07
CA GLU A 153 12.10 1.61 -12.58
C GLU A 153 11.59 0.27 -13.11
N ARG A 154 12.46 -0.72 -13.38
CA ARG A 154 12.03 -2.03 -13.89
C ARG A 154 11.70 -3.01 -12.76
N ARG A 155 10.42 -3.02 -12.38
CA ARG A 155 9.67 -4.07 -11.64
C ARG A 155 10.30 -4.56 -10.33
N ARG A 156 9.84 -3.99 -9.19
CA ARG A 156 9.92 -4.65 -7.88
C ARG A 156 8.54 -5.17 -7.50
N ARG A 157 8.36 -6.49 -7.53
CA ARG A 157 7.16 -7.19 -7.04
C ARG A 157 7.00 -6.97 -5.52
N LEU A 158 5.76 -7.13 -5.02
CA LEU A 158 5.37 -7.10 -3.61
C LEU A 158 6.04 -8.19 -2.78
N ASN A 159 7.34 -8.08 -2.55
CA ASN A 159 8.08 -8.96 -1.67
C ASN A 159 8.18 -8.36 -0.26
N SER A 160 8.12 -9.22 0.76
CA SER A 160 8.26 -8.89 2.19
C SER A 160 9.63 -8.31 2.58
N SER A 161 10.51 -8.05 1.62
CA SER A 161 11.86 -7.52 1.80
C SER A 161 12.08 -6.18 1.08
N ALA A 162 11.02 -5.44 0.76
CA ALA A 162 11.13 -4.14 0.12
C ALA A 162 11.96 -3.18 1.00
N SER A 163 13.09 -2.71 0.47
CA SER A 163 13.89 -1.63 1.05
C SER A 163 13.01 -0.41 1.31
N ALA A 164 13.10 0.19 2.51
CA ALA A 164 12.31 1.35 2.91
C ALA A 164 12.31 2.43 1.82
N VAL A 165 11.11 2.77 1.33
CA VAL A 165 10.89 3.90 0.40
C VAL A 165 10.86 5.17 1.22
N THR A 166 11.58 6.20 0.80
CA THR A 166 11.57 7.47 1.53
C THR A 166 10.25 8.21 1.30
N LEU A 167 9.82 9.06 2.24
CA LEU A 167 8.62 9.88 2.05
C LEU A 167 8.71 10.78 0.79
N CYS A 168 9.93 11.23 0.46
CA CYS A 168 10.18 12.01 -0.75
C CYS A 168 9.89 11.19 -2.02
N GLU A 169 10.31 9.94 -2.06
CA GLU A 169 10.03 9.02 -3.18
C GLU A 169 8.54 8.70 -3.31
N LEU A 170 7.79 8.59 -2.21
CA LEU A 170 6.34 8.43 -2.25
C LEU A 170 5.67 9.70 -2.81
N GLN A 171 6.10 10.87 -2.35
CA GLN A 171 5.52 12.14 -2.75
C GLN A 171 5.80 12.45 -4.23
N SER A 172 6.98 12.09 -4.75
CA SER A 172 7.36 12.31 -6.15
C SER A 172 6.77 11.31 -7.14
N ARG A 173 5.95 10.33 -6.69
CA ARG A 173 5.33 9.37 -7.60
C ARG A 173 4.35 10.05 -8.55
N GLY A 174 4.58 9.85 -9.84
CA GLY A 174 3.70 10.30 -10.91
C GLY A 174 2.35 9.58 -10.94
N ALA A 175 1.40 10.17 -11.67
CA ALA A 175 0.02 9.69 -11.79
C ALA A 175 -0.07 8.21 -12.21
N LYS A 176 0.69 7.81 -13.25
CA LYS A 176 0.68 6.43 -13.77
C LYS A 176 1.08 5.40 -12.70
N ALA A 177 2.11 5.68 -11.92
CA ALA A 177 2.57 4.77 -10.86
C ALA A 177 1.51 4.61 -9.75
N ARG A 178 0.85 5.71 -9.36
CA ARG A 178 -0.23 5.68 -8.37
C ARG A 178 -1.43 4.87 -8.84
N VAL A 179 -1.78 4.97 -10.13
CA VAL A 179 -2.82 4.13 -10.74
C VAL A 179 -2.43 2.66 -10.73
N ASP A 180 -1.17 2.36 -11.03
CA ASP A 180 -0.67 0.98 -10.99
C ASP A 180 -0.74 0.35 -9.61
N GLU A 181 -0.34 1.10 -8.58
CA GLU A 181 -0.46 0.67 -7.20
C GLU A 181 -1.91 0.49 -6.77
N PHE A 182 -2.81 1.38 -7.19
CA PHE A 182 -4.23 1.24 -6.91
C PHE A 182 -4.79 -0.07 -7.47
N LEU A 183 -4.46 -0.39 -8.72
CA LEU A 183 -4.87 -1.65 -9.35
C LEU A 183 -4.28 -2.84 -8.61
N GLU A 184 -3.02 -2.76 -8.18
CA GLU A 184 -2.38 -3.82 -7.40
C GLU A 184 -3.07 -4.06 -6.05
N VAL A 185 -3.30 -2.98 -5.30
CA VAL A 185 -3.82 -3.06 -3.93
C VAL A 185 -5.30 -3.40 -3.90
N PHE A 186 -6.12 -2.81 -4.78
CA PHE A 186 -7.58 -2.92 -4.68
C PHE A 186 -8.24 -3.82 -5.74
N VAL A 187 -7.56 -4.11 -6.86
CA VAL A 187 -8.13 -4.92 -7.95
C VAL A 187 -7.51 -6.32 -8.01
N ARG A 188 -6.20 -6.43 -7.72
CA ARG A 188 -5.48 -7.72 -7.78
C ARG A 188 -5.42 -8.45 -6.45
N SER A 189 -5.51 -7.75 -5.33
CA SER A 189 -5.41 -8.34 -3.99
C SER A 189 -6.78 -8.67 -3.40
N THR A 190 -6.88 -9.77 -2.66
CA THR A 190 -8.07 -10.04 -1.84
C THR A 190 -8.07 -9.21 -0.56
N ARG A 191 -9.18 -9.25 0.19
CA ARG A 191 -9.25 -8.59 1.50
C ARG A 191 -8.24 -9.16 2.49
N GLU A 192 -8.13 -10.48 2.53
CA GLU A 192 -7.20 -11.16 3.41
C GLU A 192 -5.75 -10.82 3.04
N ASP A 193 -5.44 -10.75 1.75
CA ASP A 193 -4.12 -10.33 1.27
C ASP A 193 -3.80 -8.91 1.73
N MET A 194 -4.71 -7.95 1.51
CA MET A 194 -4.50 -6.57 1.95
C MET A 194 -4.24 -6.48 3.45
N CYS A 195 -5.03 -7.18 4.28
CA CYS A 195 -4.85 -7.21 5.73
C CYS A 195 -3.51 -7.84 6.14
N LEU A 196 -3.14 -8.97 5.51
CA LEU A 196 -1.87 -9.64 5.79
C LEU A 196 -0.66 -8.78 5.40
N GLN A 197 -0.75 -8.12 4.25
CA GLN A 197 0.30 -7.23 3.73
C GLN A 197 0.43 -5.97 4.59
N ALA A 198 -0.69 -5.37 4.99
CA ALA A 198 -0.71 -4.26 5.94
C ALA A 198 -0.04 -4.62 7.26
N ALA A 199 -0.36 -5.79 7.82
CA ALA A 199 0.25 -6.28 9.05
C ALA A 199 1.76 -6.58 8.91
N LYS A 200 2.25 -6.87 7.71
CA LYS A 200 3.69 -7.02 7.42
C LYS A 200 4.39 -5.69 7.07
N GLY A 201 3.69 -4.56 7.16
CA GLY A 201 4.23 -3.23 6.84
C GLY A 201 4.38 -2.96 5.35
N ALA A 202 3.75 -3.76 4.47
CA ALA A 202 3.88 -3.59 3.03
C ALA A 202 3.35 -2.24 2.54
N LEU A 203 2.33 -1.65 3.16
CA LEU A 203 1.86 -0.33 2.71
C LEU A 203 2.91 0.79 2.89
N SER A 204 4.05 0.55 3.55
CA SER A 204 5.18 1.50 3.63
C SER A 204 5.75 1.89 2.27
N TRP A 205 5.64 1.03 1.25
CA TRP A 205 6.12 1.33 -0.10
C TRP A 205 5.00 1.83 -1.03
N SER A 206 3.76 1.99 -0.59
CA SER A 206 2.64 2.40 -1.45
C SER A 206 2.10 3.79 -1.09
N CYS A 207 1.60 4.50 -2.10
CA CYS A 207 0.82 5.74 -1.94
C CYS A 207 -0.68 5.50 -1.75
N MET A 208 -1.10 4.24 -1.56
CA MET A 208 -2.51 3.85 -1.45
C MET A 208 -2.98 3.69 -0.01
N ARG A 209 -2.15 4.05 0.99
CA ARG A 209 -2.48 3.85 2.40
C ARG A 209 -3.72 4.64 2.82
N SER A 210 -3.80 5.91 2.44
CA SER A 210 -4.93 6.79 2.74
C SER A 210 -6.24 6.26 2.18
N LEU A 211 -6.22 5.66 0.98
CA LEU A 211 -7.39 4.98 0.41
C LEU A 211 -7.74 3.71 1.21
N ALA A 212 -6.75 2.91 1.59
CA ALA A 212 -6.98 1.71 2.39
C ALA A 212 -7.62 2.07 3.75
N TRP A 213 -7.15 3.15 4.37
CA TRP A 213 -7.71 3.68 5.62
C TRP A 213 -9.14 4.19 5.43
N LYS A 214 -9.44 4.88 4.34
CA LYS A 214 -10.82 5.28 4.02
C LYS A 214 -11.76 4.08 3.90
N VAL A 215 -11.29 2.96 3.37
CA VAL A 215 -12.08 1.73 3.29
C VAL A 215 -12.24 1.06 4.65
N TRP A 216 -11.15 0.84 5.39
CA TRP A 216 -11.19 0.17 6.70
C TRP A 216 -11.95 0.95 7.77
N LEU A 217 -11.92 2.28 7.69
CA LEU A 217 -12.68 3.17 8.58
C LEU A 217 -14.07 3.48 8.05
N GLU A 218 -14.54 2.81 6.99
CA GLU A 218 -15.90 2.95 6.44
C GLU A 218 -16.23 4.38 5.95
N CYS A 219 -15.21 5.21 5.70
CA CYS A 219 -15.36 6.45 4.94
C CYS A 219 -15.87 6.13 3.55
N ILE A 220 -15.37 5.06 2.94
CA ILE A 220 -15.90 4.45 1.73
C ILE A 220 -16.27 3.00 2.08
N PRO A 221 -17.54 2.57 1.91
CA PRO A 221 -17.91 1.19 2.24
C PRO A 221 -17.15 0.18 1.37
N ALA A 222 -16.77 -0.92 1.99
CA ALA A 222 -16.07 -2.03 1.36
C ALA A 222 -16.88 -2.66 0.21
N ASP A 223 -18.16 -2.88 0.49
CA ASP A 223 -19.10 -3.67 -0.30
C ASP A 223 -19.71 -2.91 -1.48
N VAL A 224 -19.34 -1.64 -1.68
CA VAL A 224 -19.84 -0.85 -2.82
C VAL A 224 -18.89 -0.91 -4.03
N PRO A 225 -19.43 -0.95 -5.26
CA PRO A 225 -18.63 -0.85 -6.47
C PRO A 225 -17.83 0.46 -6.55
N PHE A 226 -16.66 0.41 -7.19
CA PHE A 226 -15.78 1.56 -7.41
C PHE A 226 -16.46 2.78 -8.03
N SER A 227 -17.44 2.58 -8.89
CA SER A 227 -18.21 3.68 -9.50
C SER A 227 -18.96 4.54 -8.49
N GLN A 228 -19.24 4.01 -7.30
CA GLN A 228 -19.89 4.75 -6.22
C GLN A 228 -18.90 5.46 -5.29
N TRP A 229 -17.62 5.09 -5.30
CA TRP A 229 -16.62 5.62 -4.37
C TRP A 229 -16.50 7.15 -4.48
N VAL A 230 -16.39 7.66 -5.71
CA VAL A 230 -16.33 9.10 -6.00
C VAL A 230 -17.60 9.82 -5.51
N VAL A 231 -18.77 9.25 -5.77
CA VAL A 231 -20.05 9.86 -5.39
C VAL A 231 -20.19 9.93 -3.87
N ILE A 232 -19.84 8.84 -3.17
CA ILE A 232 -19.89 8.77 -1.70
C ILE A 232 -18.88 9.75 -1.08
N ALA A 233 -17.65 9.80 -1.60
CA ALA A 233 -16.64 10.73 -1.12
C ALA A 233 -17.11 12.18 -1.27
N ARG A 234 -17.66 12.55 -2.44
CA ARG A 234 -18.22 13.89 -2.68
C ARG A 234 -19.37 14.23 -1.73
N ASP A 235 -20.31 13.30 -1.50
CA ASP A 235 -21.42 13.55 -0.58
C ASP A 235 -20.94 13.75 0.87
N LYS A 236 -20.01 12.91 1.34
CA LYS A 236 -19.41 13.05 2.68
C LYS A 236 -18.60 14.34 2.81
N ARG A 237 -17.82 14.73 1.79
CA ARG A 237 -17.12 16.02 1.74
C ARG A 237 -18.11 17.19 1.80
N GLN A 238 -19.23 17.12 1.08
CA GLN A 238 -20.29 18.14 1.16
C GLN A 238 -20.95 18.19 2.54
N ARG A 239 -21.10 17.07 3.25
CA ARG A 239 -21.58 17.05 4.64
C ARG A 239 -20.63 17.84 5.53
N TYR A 240 -19.33 17.59 5.46
CA TYR A 240 -18.35 18.37 6.21
C TYR A 240 -18.39 19.86 5.82
N GLU A 241 -18.47 20.18 4.53
CA GLU A 241 -18.55 21.57 4.06
C GLU A 241 -19.73 22.32 4.69
N LYS A 242 -20.90 21.67 4.78
CA LYS A 242 -22.09 22.22 5.44
C LYS A 242 -21.87 22.44 6.94
N LEU A 243 -21.14 21.57 7.62
CA LEU A 243 -20.80 21.73 9.04
C LEU A 243 -19.79 22.86 9.25
N ARG A 244 -18.78 22.95 8.40
CA ARG A 244 -17.77 24.01 8.40
C ARG A 244 -18.39 25.38 8.18
N LYS A 245 -19.28 25.53 7.20
CA LYS A 245 -19.99 26.79 6.90
C LYS A 245 -20.91 27.28 8.00
N LYS A 246 -21.35 26.41 8.93
CA LYS A 246 -22.09 26.84 10.12
C LYS A 246 -21.21 27.60 11.12
N GLN A 247 -19.89 27.44 11.04
CA GLN A 247 -18.93 28.08 11.91
C GLN A 247 -18.45 29.40 11.28
N ASN A 248 -19.13 30.50 11.59
CA ASN A 248 -18.78 31.85 11.09
C ASN A 248 -17.34 32.26 11.40
N LEU A 249 -16.73 31.66 12.44
CA LEU A 249 -15.36 31.90 12.89
C LEU A 249 -14.31 31.81 11.75
N PHE A 250 -14.52 30.92 10.79
CA PHE A 250 -13.52 30.63 9.75
C PHE A 250 -13.88 31.23 8.39
N GLN A 251 -15.00 31.94 8.27
CA GLN A 251 -15.53 32.38 6.98
C GLN A 251 -14.58 33.33 6.25
N ASP A 252 -13.98 34.30 6.96
CA ASP A 252 -13.06 35.26 6.33
C ASP A 252 -11.76 34.60 5.89
N LEU A 253 -11.27 33.60 6.63
CA LEU A 253 -10.10 32.81 6.25
C LEU A 253 -10.37 31.96 4.99
N LEU A 254 -11.55 31.34 4.90
CA LEU A 254 -11.92 30.50 3.76
C LEU A 254 -12.12 31.28 2.46
N VAL A 255 -12.46 32.56 2.54
CA VAL A 255 -12.66 33.45 1.38
C VAL A 255 -11.39 34.27 1.09
N GLY A 256 -10.27 33.98 1.78
CA GLY A 256 -8.99 34.68 1.60
C GLY A 256 -8.98 36.13 2.08
N LYS A 257 -10.00 36.56 2.83
CA LYS A 257 -10.10 37.91 3.42
C LYS A 257 -9.23 38.09 4.66
N GLN A 258 -8.86 36.98 5.30
CA GLN A 258 -8.03 36.96 6.50
C GLN A 258 -6.82 36.06 6.24
N ARG A 259 -5.63 36.48 6.68
CA ARG A 259 -4.44 35.63 6.58
C ARG A 259 -4.42 34.59 7.71
N PRO A 260 -3.80 33.41 7.51
CA PRO A 260 -3.68 32.39 8.54
C PRO A 260 -3.11 32.92 9.88
N GLU A 261 -2.11 33.80 9.84
CA GLU A 261 -1.48 34.37 11.03
C GLU A 261 -2.44 35.25 11.84
N ASP A 262 -3.35 35.94 11.16
CA ASP A 262 -4.36 36.79 11.79
C ASP A 262 -5.38 35.93 12.55
N LEU A 263 -5.76 34.75 12.01
CA LEU A 263 -6.60 33.79 12.73
C LEU A 263 -5.88 33.24 13.96
N LEU A 264 -4.61 32.85 13.84
CA LEU A 264 -3.84 32.32 14.96
C LEU A 264 -3.72 33.33 16.10
N THR A 265 -3.51 34.60 15.77
CA THR A 265 -3.46 35.71 16.74
C THR A 265 -4.82 35.89 17.45
N MET A 266 -5.92 35.76 16.70
CA MET A 266 -7.27 35.77 17.28
C MET A 266 -7.48 34.57 18.21
N CYS A 267 -7.05 33.37 17.83
CA CYS A 267 -7.16 32.18 18.68
C CYS A 267 -6.37 32.32 19.97
N GLU A 268 -5.18 32.94 19.94
CA GLU A 268 -4.34 33.19 21.11
C GLU A 268 -4.98 34.12 22.14
N THR A 269 -5.79 35.06 21.67
CA THR A 269 -6.47 36.07 22.50
C THR A 269 -7.95 35.75 22.74
N SER A 270 -8.43 34.60 22.24
CA SER A 270 -9.83 34.21 22.33
C SER A 270 -10.26 33.94 23.77
N THR A 271 -11.48 34.38 24.10
CA THR A 271 -12.17 34.04 25.36
C THR A 271 -12.94 32.73 25.28
N ASP A 272 -13.08 32.14 24.08
CA ASP A 272 -13.65 30.80 23.90
C ASP A 272 -12.65 29.75 24.39
N SER A 273 -12.97 29.13 25.53
CA SER A 273 -12.14 28.10 26.16
C SER A 273 -11.88 26.89 25.28
N LEU A 274 -12.83 26.51 24.40
CA LEU A 274 -12.67 25.39 23.48
C LEU A 274 -11.63 25.74 22.41
N LEU A 275 -11.82 26.89 21.75
CA LEU A 275 -10.91 27.38 20.71
C LEU A 275 -9.49 27.57 21.25
N TYR A 276 -9.36 28.18 22.43
CA TYR A 276 -8.07 28.44 23.06
C TYR A 276 -7.34 27.13 23.43
N SER A 277 -8.08 26.13 23.94
CA SER A 277 -7.51 24.81 24.27
C SER A 277 -7.01 24.07 23.02
N ILE A 278 -7.78 24.12 21.93
CA ILE A 278 -7.39 23.56 20.63
C ILE A 278 -6.14 24.28 20.10
N TYR A 279 -6.14 25.61 20.09
CA TYR A 279 -5.00 26.42 19.62
C TYR A 279 -3.71 26.09 20.36
N LYS A 280 -3.76 26.07 21.70
CA LYS A 280 -2.59 25.77 22.54
C LYS A 280 -1.99 24.40 22.22
N ASP A 281 -2.84 23.42 21.95
CA ASP A 281 -2.42 22.06 21.61
C ASP A 281 -1.89 21.94 20.18
N VAL A 282 -2.53 22.59 19.21
CA VAL A 282 -2.05 22.61 17.82
C VAL A 282 -0.67 23.26 17.73
N ARG A 283 -0.42 24.36 18.45
CA ARG A 283 0.90 25.04 18.50
C ARG A 283 2.06 24.13 18.92
N ARG A 284 1.79 23.09 19.71
CA ARG A 284 2.79 22.14 20.21
C ARG A 284 2.77 20.78 19.51
N THR A 285 1.76 20.51 18.68
CA THR A 285 1.60 19.22 17.99
C THR A 285 2.68 19.09 16.93
N ARG A 286 3.56 18.08 17.06
CA ARG A 286 4.67 17.81 16.14
C ARG A 286 5.48 19.06 15.74
N GLY A 287 5.71 19.94 16.72
CA GLY A 287 6.32 21.25 16.51
C GLY A 287 7.80 21.22 16.10
N ASP A 288 8.43 20.05 16.08
CA ASP A 288 9.75 19.79 15.51
C ASP A 288 9.73 19.75 13.97
N MET A 289 8.60 19.36 13.36
CA MET A 289 8.47 19.24 11.91
C MET A 289 8.09 20.59 11.25
N PRO A 290 8.79 21.03 10.19
CA PRO A 290 8.47 22.27 9.48
C PRO A 290 7.03 22.33 8.96
N TYR A 291 6.49 21.20 8.48
CA TYR A 291 5.13 21.10 7.96
C TYR A 291 4.06 21.56 8.97
N PHE A 292 4.20 21.19 10.26
CA PHE A 292 3.24 21.58 11.29
C PHE A 292 3.51 22.95 11.91
N ARG A 293 4.62 23.60 11.56
CA ARG A 293 4.87 25.01 11.90
C ARG A 293 4.17 25.97 10.94
N ASP A 294 3.79 25.49 9.76
CA ASP A 294 3.08 26.28 8.76
C ASP A 294 1.74 26.80 9.33
N PRO A 295 1.51 28.13 9.31
CA PRO A 295 0.24 28.73 9.74
C PRO A 295 -1.00 28.16 9.04
N VAL A 296 -0.90 27.80 7.76
CA VAL A 296 -2.01 27.21 6.97
C VAL A 296 -2.39 25.85 7.56
N VAL A 297 -1.40 25.01 7.83
CA VAL A 297 -1.60 23.68 8.43
C VAL A 297 -2.15 23.80 9.84
N GLN A 298 -1.65 24.74 10.66
CA GLN A 298 -2.18 25.00 11.99
C GLN A 298 -3.65 25.44 11.94
N CYS A 299 -4.02 26.31 10.99
CA CYS A 299 -5.41 26.72 10.79
C CYS A 299 -6.30 25.55 10.35
N LEU A 300 -5.81 24.66 9.47
CA LEU A 300 -6.52 23.44 9.07
C LEU A 300 -6.79 22.54 10.29
N LEU A 301 -5.78 22.26 11.10
CA LEU A 301 -5.93 21.45 12.31
C LEU A 301 -6.94 22.06 13.29
N ILE A 302 -6.85 23.38 13.53
CA ILE A 302 -7.80 24.09 14.39
C ILE A 302 -9.22 24.00 13.85
N ARG A 303 -9.43 24.21 12.54
CA ARG A 303 -10.76 24.13 11.91
C ARG A 303 -11.37 22.75 12.07
N VAL A 304 -10.64 21.70 11.71
CA VAL A 304 -11.15 20.32 11.79
C VAL A 304 -11.49 19.96 13.24
N LEU A 305 -10.59 20.22 14.19
CA LEU A 305 -10.82 19.95 15.60
C LEU A 305 -12.00 20.75 16.17
N TYR A 306 -12.12 22.03 15.81
CA TYR A 306 -13.20 22.88 16.29
C TYR A 306 -14.55 22.44 15.71
N VAL A 307 -14.63 22.20 14.40
CA VAL A 307 -15.86 21.70 13.75
C VAL A 307 -16.26 20.36 14.33
N TYR A 308 -15.31 19.43 14.53
CA TYR A 308 -15.59 18.14 15.16
C TYR A 308 -16.14 18.32 16.59
N SER A 309 -15.45 19.12 17.41
CA SER A 309 -15.81 19.31 18.82
C SER A 309 -17.16 20.02 19.00
N ALA A 310 -17.47 20.97 18.11
CA ALA A 310 -18.76 21.66 18.09
C ALA A 310 -19.92 20.77 17.62
N THR A 311 -19.63 19.74 16.81
CA THR A 311 -20.65 18.81 16.27
C THR A 311 -20.89 17.59 17.15
N HIS A 312 -19.87 17.17 17.90
CA HIS A 312 -19.90 16.01 18.80
C HIS A 312 -19.67 16.47 20.24
N SER A 313 -20.64 17.17 20.82
CA SER A 313 -20.48 17.80 22.15
C SER A 313 -20.32 16.79 23.29
N GLU A 314 -20.71 15.55 23.07
CA GLU A 314 -20.54 14.41 23.98
C GLU A 314 -19.07 14.02 24.19
N ILE A 315 -18.25 14.05 23.13
CA ILE A 315 -16.81 13.82 23.21
C ILE A 315 -16.10 15.17 23.38
N SER A 316 -16.44 16.15 22.55
CA SER A 316 -15.79 17.46 22.45
C SER A 316 -14.27 17.36 22.30
N TYR A 317 -13.56 18.48 22.40
CA TYR A 317 -12.11 18.47 22.30
C TYR A 317 -11.48 17.86 23.56
N ASN A 318 -10.61 16.88 23.33
CA ASN A 318 -9.80 16.26 24.35
C ASN A 318 -8.32 16.29 23.97
N GLN A 319 -7.46 16.57 24.94
CA GLN A 319 -6.01 16.53 24.73
C GLN A 319 -5.59 15.15 24.16
N GLY A 320 -4.82 15.20 23.07
CA GLY A 320 -4.39 14.04 22.29
C GLY A 320 -5.04 13.95 20.91
N MET A 321 -6.23 14.51 20.71
CA MET A 321 -6.90 14.48 19.40
C MET A 321 -6.10 15.21 18.31
N GLY A 322 -5.34 16.26 18.67
CA GLY A 322 -4.44 16.95 17.73
C GLY A 322 -3.35 16.04 17.16
N GLU A 323 -2.79 15.12 17.95
CA GLU A 323 -1.77 14.16 17.48
C GLU A 323 -2.36 13.14 16.50
N LEU A 324 -3.58 12.68 16.78
CA LEU A 324 -4.31 11.79 15.86
C LEU A 324 -4.55 12.46 14.51
N LEU A 325 -5.11 13.68 14.54
CA LEU A 325 -5.39 14.44 13.33
C LEU A 325 -4.13 14.80 12.55
N ALA A 326 -3.05 15.21 13.23
CA ALA A 326 -1.78 15.52 12.58
C ALA A 326 -1.23 14.31 11.81
N THR A 327 -1.35 13.11 12.37
CA THR A 327 -0.94 11.86 11.70
C THR A 327 -1.72 11.61 10.41
N LEU A 328 -3.03 11.87 10.41
CA LEU A 328 -3.90 11.75 9.24
C LEU A 328 -3.58 12.80 8.17
N VAL A 329 -3.49 14.08 8.56
CA VAL A 329 -3.25 15.20 7.64
C VAL A 329 -1.91 15.04 6.92
N TYR A 330 -0.87 14.62 7.63
CA TYR A 330 0.44 14.42 7.00
C TYR A 330 0.42 13.26 5.99
N LEU A 331 -0.30 12.18 6.28
CA LEU A 331 -0.43 11.06 5.32
C LEU A 331 -1.12 11.52 4.05
N LEU A 332 -2.25 12.21 4.19
CA LEU A 332 -3.01 12.76 3.07
C LEU A 332 -2.17 13.73 2.23
N HIS A 333 -1.31 14.52 2.87
CA HIS A 333 -0.39 15.43 2.17
C HIS A 333 0.70 14.69 1.38
N ILE A 334 1.30 13.64 1.94
CA ILE A 334 2.33 12.85 1.24
C ILE A 334 1.72 12.08 0.06
N GLU A 335 0.52 11.53 0.25
CA GLU A 335 -0.15 10.71 -0.76
C GLU A 335 -1.09 11.49 -1.69
N GLN A 336 -1.12 12.82 -1.63
CA GLN A 336 -1.95 13.61 -2.52
C GLN A 336 -1.62 13.35 -3.99
N TRP A 337 -2.61 13.53 -4.85
CA TRP A 337 -2.45 13.40 -6.30
C TRP A 337 -1.40 14.42 -6.80
N PRO A 338 -0.46 14.02 -7.67
CA PRO A 338 0.51 14.95 -8.21
C PRO A 338 -0.20 15.98 -9.09
N THR A 339 0.07 17.26 -8.87
CA THR A 339 -0.32 18.35 -9.77
C THR A 339 0.65 18.38 -10.94
N ASP A 340 0.14 18.41 -12.18
CA ASP A 340 0.99 18.47 -13.37
C ASP A 340 1.68 19.86 -13.48
N GLU A 341 2.87 19.95 -14.07
CA GLU A 341 3.60 21.24 -14.21
C GLU A 341 2.77 22.29 -14.97
N ASP A 342 1.88 21.86 -15.88
CA ASP A 342 0.99 22.72 -16.65
C ASP A 342 -0.14 23.33 -15.79
N ASP A 343 -0.62 22.61 -14.76
CA ASP A 343 -1.61 23.13 -13.81
C ASP A 343 -1.02 24.26 -12.94
N ILE A 344 0.31 24.25 -12.73
CA ILE A 344 1.01 25.28 -11.97
C ILE A 344 1.05 26.59 -12.77
N GLU A 345 1.27 26.52 -14.09
CA GLU A 345 1.26 27.70 -14.96
C GLU A 345 -0.15 28.27 -15.14
N GLU A 346 -1.19 27.42 -15.23
CA GLU A 346 -2.59 27.88 -15.31
C GLU A 346 -3.09 28.53 -14.01
N VAL A 347 -2.66 28.03 -12.85
CA VAL A 347 -2.98 28.63 -11.53
C VAL A 347 -2.25 29.97 -11.34
N ILE A 348 -0.97 30.07 -11.73
CA ILE A 348 -0.21 31.33 -11.68
C ILE A 348 -0.77 32.36 -12.67
N ALA A 349 -1.24 31.93 -13.84
CA ALA A 349 -1.91 32.79 -14.81
C ALA A 349 -3.31 33.22 -14.34
N GLY A 350 -4.05 32.34 -13.66
CA GLY A 350 -5.39 32.62 -13.12
C GLY A 350 -5.40 33.58 -11.91
N GLU A 351 -4.33 33.65 -11.13
CA GLU A 351 -4.18 34.63 -10.04
C GLU A 351 -4.01 36.08 -10.54
N HIS A 352 -3.63 36.29 -11.81
CA HIS A 352 -3.51 37.63 -12.39
C HIS A 352 -4.79 38.16 -13.06
N ASP A 353 -5.79 37.31 -13.35
CA ASP A 353 -6.98 37.69 -14.15
C ASP A 353 -8.35 37.33 -13.52
N ALA A 354 -8.42 36.94 -12.23
CA ALA A 354 -9.70 36.58 -11.61
C ALA A 354 -10.63 37.79 -11.34
N GLU A 355 -11.66 37.96 -12.18
CA GLU A 355 -12.91 38.67 -11.83
C GLU A 355 -13.68 37.96 -10.70
N PRO A 356 -14.54 38.68 -9.94
CA PRO A 356 -15.03 38.25 -8.64
C PRO A 356 -16.24 37.30 -8.74
N ASP A 357 -16.07 36.13 -9.36
CA ASP A 357 -17.15 35.15 -9.50
C ASP A 357 -16.93 33.92 -8.60
N GLY A 358 -17.03 34.14 -7.28
CA GLY A 358 -17.60 33.23 -6.27
C GLY A 358 -17.09 31.79 -6.10
N ARG A 359 -16.15 31.29 -6.91
CA ARG A 359 -15.56 29.96 -6.82
C ARG A 359 -14.13 30.06 -6.29
N LEU A 360 -14.01 30.29 -4.99
CA LEU A 360 -12.75 30.11 -4.30
C LEU A 360 -12.70 28.68 -3.76
N SER A 361 -11.91 27.83 -4.43
CA SER A 361 -11.37 26.61 -3.85
C SER A 361 -10.43 27.04 -2.72
N GLY A 362 -10.70 26.60 -1.49
CA GLY A 362 -9.88 26.90 -0.32
C GLY A 362 -8.53 26.14 -0.29
N SER A 363 -7.94 25.86 -1.46
CA SER A 363 -6.60 25.29 -1.56
C SER A 363 -5.59 26.44 -1.57
N TYR A 364 -5.03 26.75 -0.40
CA TYR A 364 -3.74 27.42 -0.39
C TYR A 364 -2.74 26.47 -1.04
N PHE A 365 -2.37 26.79 -2.28
CA PHE A 365 -1.48 26.02 -3.13
C PHE A 365 -0.11 25.89 -2.44
N PHE A 366 0.40 24.67 -2.36
CA PHE A 366 1.75 24.39 -1.86
C PHE A 366 2.69 24.33 -3.06
N PRO A 367 3.48 25.37 -3.36
CA PRO A 367 4.54 25.21 -4.34
C PRO A 367 5.55 24.21 -3.75
N ALA A 368 5.69 23.06 -4.40
CA ALA A 368 6.81 22.17 -4.17
C ALA A 368 8.09 22.98 -4.36
N THR A 369 9.03 22.90 -3.42
CA THR A 369 10.37 23.45 -3.61
C THR A 369 11.01 22.78 -4.82
N SER A 370 11.04 23.48 -5.94
CA SER A 370 11.61 23.03 -7.20
C SER A 370 13.11 22.79 -7.06
N PRO A 371 13.64 21.59 -7.39
CA PRO A 371 15.03 21.43 -7.76
C PRO A 371 15.25 22.17 -9.09
N THR A 372 16.40 22.83 -9.20
CA THR A 372 16.78 23.65 -10.34
C THR A 372 16.78 22.83 -11.64
N LYS A 373 16.01 23.28 -12.65
CA LYS A 373 15.91 22.69 -14.00
C LYS A 373 17.25 22.77 -14.76
N GLU A 374 17.73 21.64 -15.28
CA GLU A 374 18.53 21.60 -16.50
C GLU A 374 17.85 20.67 -17.53
N GLN A 375 17.18 21.34 -18.48
CA GLN A 375 16.86 21.03 -19.88
C GLN A 375 16.36 19.64 -20.31
N ALA A 376 15.16 19.70 -20.89
CA ALA A 376 14.34 18.66 -21.49
C ALA A 376 14.90 18.07 -22.79
N GLU A 377 14.41 16.87 -23.15
CA GLU A 377 14.07 16.53 -24.53
C GLU A 377 12.98 15.44 -24.57
N ASP A 378 11.86 15.79 -25.22
CA ASP A 378 10.71 14.93 -25.54
C ASP A 378 11.09 13.79 -26.50
N THR A 379 10.53 12.59 -26.27
CA THR A 379 10.08 11.72 -27.36
C THR A 379 9.01 10.75 -26.88
N SER A 380 7.79 10.94 -27.39
CA SER A 380 6.66 10.03 -27.27
C SER A 380 6.90 8.71 -28.02
N THR A 381 6.63 7.56 -27.40
CA THR A 381 6.13 6.37 -28.10
C THR A 381 5.45 5.42 -27.10
N GLU A 382 4.21 5.08 -27.42
CA GLU A 382 3.32 4.17 -26.71
C GLU A 382 3.92 2.74 -26.67
N GLU A 383 4.09 2.15 -25.49
CA GLU A 383 4.18 0.69 -25.33
C GLU A 383 3.46 0.24 -24.04
N GLU A 384 2.40 -0.55 -24.24
CA GLU A 384 1.56 -1.16 -23.22
C GLU A 384 2.29 -2.31 -22.50
N ASP A 385 2.15 -2.28 -21.17
CA ASP A 385 2.74 -3.15 -20.18
C ASP A 385 1.70 -4.18 -19.74
N THR A 386 2.06 -5.46 -19.68
CA THR A 386 1.30 -6.44 -18.90
C THR A 386 2.27 -7.28 -18.06
N SER A 387 2.33 -6.98 -16.76
CA SER A 387 2.75 -7.91 -15.70
C SER A 387 1.60 -8.14 -14.75
N TYR A 388 1.36 -9.41 -14.43
CA TYR A 388 0.65 -9.84 -13.23
C TYR A 388 1.60 -10.72 -12.39
N VAL A 389 1.44 -10.67 -11.07
CA VAL A 389 2.14 -11.50 -10.09
C VAL A 389 1.09 -12.28 -9.32
N TYR A 390 1.28 -13.59 -9.14
CA TYR A 390 0.51 -14.43 -8.22
C TYR A 390 1.38 -14.70 -7.00
N VAL A 391 0.81 -14.62 -5.80
CA VAL A 391 1.41 -15.14 -4.56
C VAL A 391 0.44 -16.16 -3.98
N GLU A 392 0.92 -17.38 -3.76
CA GLU A 392 0.18 -18.52 -3.23
C GLU A 392 -0.38 -18.24 -1.81
N SER A 393 -1.69 -18.42 -1.65
CA SER A 393 -2.37 -18.50 -0.36
C SER A 393 -2.33 -19.94 0.16
N PHE A 394 -1.64 -20.15 1.27
CA PHE A 394 -1.80 -21.37 2.09
C PHE A 394 -2.91 -21.17 3.12
N ILE A 395 -4.15 -20.94 2.67
CA ILE A 395 -5.36 -21.08 3.51
C ILE A 395 -6.49 -21.58 2.59
N ASN A 396 -7.27 -22.53 3.08
CA ASN A 396 -8.31 -23.28 2.39
C ASN A 396 -9.29 -22.36 1.63
N ILE A 397 -9.18 -22.31 0.30
CA ILE A 397 -9.99 -21.49 -0.61
C ILE A 397 -11.39 -22.10 -0.72
N GLN A 398 -12.27 -21.68 0.20
CA GLN A 398 -13.70 -21.61 -0.01
C GLN A 398 -14.23 -20.36 0.69
N ASN A 399 -14.04 -19.19 0.09
CA ASN A 399 -14.95 -18.04 0.14
C ASN A 399 -14.46 -16.91 -0.79
N ASP A 400 -15.35 -16.45 -1.67
CA ASP A 400 -15.20 -15.27 -2.55
C ASP A 400 -15.35 -13.96 -1.74
N ASP A 401 -14.43 -13.69 -0.81
CA ASP A 401 -14.45 -12.47 0.02
C ASP A 401 -13.33 -11.48 -0.41
N SER A 402 -13.23 -11.14 -1.70
CA SER A 402 -12.46 -9.94 -2.09
C SER A 402 -13.15 -8.68 -1.54
N PHE A 403 -12.38 -7.65 -1.15
CA PHE A 403 -12.96 -6.39 -0.69
C PHE A 403 -13.91 -5.80 -1.74
N LEU A 404 -13.66 -6.09 -3.02
CA LEU A 404 -14.32 -5.48 -4.17
C LEU A 404 -14.57 -6.54 -5.25
N ASP A 405 -15.74 -6.48 -5.90
CA ASP A 405 -16.10 -7.35 -7.01
C ASP A 405 -15.27 -6.96 -8.25
N ARG A 406 -14.11 -7.60 -8.38
CA ARG A 406 -13.16 -7.46 -9.49
C ARG A 406 -13.86 -7.64 -10.84
N ASP A 407 -14.74 -8.64 -10.91
CA ASP A 407 -15.46 -8.97 -12.13
C ASP A 407 -16.47 -7.89 -12.50
N THR A 408 -17.13 -7.26 -11.51
CA THR A 408 -17.96 -6.08 -11.76
C THR A 408 -17.13 -4.87 -12.18
N PHE A 409 -15.98 -4.60 -11.54
CA PHE A 409 -15.11 -3.49 -11.92
C PHE A 409 -14.67 -3.58 -13.39
N LEU A 410 -14.20 -4.75 -13.82
CA LEU A 410 -13.77 -5.01 -15.20
C LEU A 410 -14.93 -4.96 -16.21
N ARG A 411 -16.19 -5.04 -15.77
CA ARG A 411 -17.39 -5.02 -16.63
C ARG A 411 -18.08 -3.65 -16.75
N LEU A 412 -17.67 -2.64 -15.98
CA LEU A 412 -18.26 -1.29 -16.05
C LEU A 412 -17.97 -0.61 -17.42
N ALA A 413 -18.82 0.32 -17.87
CA ALA A 413 -18.52 1.16 -19.03
C ALA A 413 -17.61 2.34 -18.60
N PRO A 414 -16.56 2.72 -19.38
CA PRO A 414 -16.35 2.44 -20.81
C PRO A 414 -15.68 1.10 -21.13
N PHE A 415 -15.37 0.26 -20.14
CA PHE A 415 -14.67 -1.02 -20.29
C PHE A 415 -15.46 -2.10 -21.06
N ALA A 416 -16.68 -1.82 -21.52
CA ALA A 416 -17.49 -2.70 -22.36
C ALA A 416 -17.48 -2.32 -23.87
N GLY A 417 -16.63 -1.38 -24.30
CA GLY A 417 -16.54 -0.90 -25.68
C GLY A 417 -15.66 -1.77 -26.60
N GLY A 418 -16.21 -2.19 -27.75
CA GLY A 418 -15.64 -3.20 -28.66
C GLY A 418 -14.42 -2.81 -29.50
N SER A 419 -13.37 -2.23 -28.91
CA SER A 419 -12.16 -1.83 -29.64
C SER A 419 -10.86 -2.23 -28.94
N GLY A 420 -10.70 -3.48 -28.52
CA GLY A 420 -9.38 -4.11 -28.26
C GLY A 420 -8.42 -3.47 -27.23
N ARG A 421 -8.76 -2.33 -26.62
CA ARG A 421 -7.97 -1.51 -25.69
C ARG A 421 -8.61 -1.48 -24.30
N TYR A 422 -9.06 -2.63 -23.83
CA TYR A 422 -9.73 -2.76 -22.53
C TYR A 422 -8.84 -2.29 -21.36
N TYR A 423 -7.52 -2.49 -21.49
CA TYR A 423 -6.54 -2.19 -20.46
C TYR A 423 -6.31 -0.68 -20.23
N GLU A 424 -6.18 0.09 -21.31
CA GLU A 424 -6.06 1.57 -21.25
C GLU A 424 -7.29 2.19 -20.57
N CYS A 425 -8.50 1.77 -20.97
CA CYS A 425 -9.73 2.30 -20.37
C CYS A 425 -9.81 2.04 -18.85
N CYS A 426 -9.42 0.85 -18.39
CA CYS A 426 -9.40 0.54 -16.96
C CYS A 426 -8.43 1.42 -16.16
N ARG A 427 -7.25 1.71 -16.73
CA ARG A 427 -6.27 2.62 -16.11
C ARG A 427 -6.78 4.05 -16.03
N ASP A 428 -7.44 4.54 -17.07
CA ASP A 428 -7.98 5.90 -17.08
C ASP A 428 -9.04 6.10 -16.00
N ALA A 429 -9.97 5.17 -15.87
CA ALA A 429 -11.00 5.25 -14.83
C ALA A 429 -10.46 5.04 -13.42
N ALA A 430 -9.50 4.14 -13.24
CA ALA A 430 -8.75 4.05 -11.98
C ALA A 430 -8.06 5.38 -11.68
N GLY A 431 -7.47 6.04 -12.69
CA GLY A 431 -6.91 7.38 -12.60
C GLY A 431 -7.93 8.43 -12.12
N GLU A 432 -9.14 8.44 -12.67
CA GLU A 432 -10.20 9.35 -12.21
C GLU A 432 -10.59 9.13 -10.75
N ILE A 433 -10.72 7.86 -10.34
CA ILE A 433 -11.04 7.51 -8.95
C ILE A 433 -9.93 7.95 -8.01
N VAL A 434 -8.68 7.56 -8.30
CA VAL A 434 -7.54 7.88 -7.43
C VAL A 434 -7.35 9.40 -7.38
N ARG A 435 -7.39 10.10 -8.51
CA ARG A 435 -7.28 11.56 -8.59
C ARG A 435 -8.30 12.25 -7.68
N GLU A 436 -9.58 11.91 -7.81
CA GLU A 436 -10.64 12.53 -6.99
C GLU A 436 -10.46 12.19 -5.50
N LEU A 437 -10.13 10.94 -5.18
CA LEU A 437 -10.05 10.48 -3.80
C LEU A 437 -8.75 10.92 -3.10
N THR A 438 -7.72 11.31 -3.83
CA THR A 438 -6.46 11.84 -3.25
C THR A 438 -6.20 13.29 -3.66
N ALA A 439 -7.21 14.03 -4.12
CA ALA A 439 -7.06 15.41 -4.54
C ALA A 439 -6.64 16.32 -3.36
N SER A 440 -5.69 17.23 -3.61
CA SER A 440 -5.06 18.06 -2.57
C SER A 440 -6.03 19.07 -1.95
N GLU A 441 -7.02 19.52 -2.72
CA GLU A 441 -8.06 20.47 -2.28
C GLU A 441 -9.02 19.88 -1.23
N PHE A 442 -9.06 18.55 -1.07
CA PHE A 442 -9.93 17.86 -0.13
C PHE A 442 -9.22 17.26 1.08
N ILE A 443 -7.93 17.58 1.31
CA ILE A 443 -7.18 17.09 2.48
C ILE A 443 -7.90 17.42 3.79
N GLU A 444 -8.42 18.64 3.95
CA GLU A 444 -9.16 19.04 5.15
C GLU A 444 -10.43 18.20 5.36
N HIS A 445 -11.20 18.02 4.29
CA HIS A 445 -12.44 17.25 4.32
C HIS A 445 -12.17 15.79 4.67
N ASP A 446 -11.21 15.17 4.00
CA ASP A 446 -10.87 13.77 4.19
C ASP A 446 -10.25 13.54 5.57
N ALA A 447 -9.46 14.50 6.09
CA ALA A 447 -8.94 14.45 7.45
C ALA A 447 -10.05 14.50 8.49
N TYR A 448 -11.08 15.33 8.29
CA TYR A 448 -12.27 15.36 9.16
C TYR A 448 -13.02 14.02 9.14
N LEU A 449 -13.25 13.45 7.95
CA LEU A 449 -13.98 12.18 7.81
C LEU A 449 -13.26 11.03 8.49
N LEU A 450 -11.94 10.90 8.26
CA LEU A 450 -11.11 9.89 8.91
C LEU A 450 -11.09 10.09 10.43
N LEU A 451 -10.96 11.35 10.90
CA LEU A 451 -10.98 11.65 12.33
C LEU A 451 -12.34 11.30 12.95
N GLU A 452 -13.46 11.63 12.29
CA GLU A 452 -14.81 11.32 12.77
C GLU A 452 -14.96 9.81 13.00
N GLU A 453 -14.60 8.99 12.01
CA GLU A 453 -14.69 7.52 12.09
C GLU A 453 -13.75 6.91 13.13
N MET A 454 -12.54 7.47 13.28
CA MET A 454 -11.62 7.07 14.34
C MET A 454 -12.18 7.38 15.72
N MET A 455 -12.70 8.59 15.91
CA MET A 455 -13.22 9.03 17.22
C MET A 455 -14.49 8.28 17.61
N LEU A 456 -15.33 7.87 16.66
CA LEU A 456 -16.48 7.00 16.93
C LEU A 456 -16.05 5.67 17.56
N ARG A 457 -14.99 5.06 17.05
CA ARG A 457 -14.43 3.79 17.57
C ARG A 457 -13.70 3.99 18.89
N MET A 458 -13.07 5.15 19.07
CA MET A 458 -12.35 5.55 20.28
C MET A 458 -13.21 6.29 21.30
N ALA A 459 -14.54 6.36 21.14
CA ALA A 459 -15.40 7.17 22.00
C ALA A 459 -15.25 6.80 23.48
N GLY A 460 -15.12 5.51 23.80
CA GLY A 460 -14.90 5.03 25.18
C GLY A 460 -13.58 5.49 25.81
N THR A 461 -12.57 5.78 24.99
CA THR A 461 -11.27 6.32 25.43
C THR A 461 -11.34 7.80 25.81
N TYR A 462 -12.29 8.54 25.23
CA TYR A 462 -12.41 9.99 25.41
C TYR A 462 -13.64 10.42 26.20
N CYS A 463 -14.60 9.53 26.44
CA CYS A 463 -15.81 9.77 27.23
C CYS A 463 -15.81 8.96 28.53
N PRO A 464 -15.34 9.52 29.66
CA PRO A 464 -15.42 8.84 30.96
C PRO A 464 -16.86 8.69 31.48
N HIS A 465 -17.82 9.46 30.94
CA HIS A 465 -19.14 9.66 31.53
C HIS A 465 -20.32 9.14 30.68
N VAL A 466 -20.06 8.66 29.46
CA VAL A 466 -21.11 8.17 28.56
C VAL A 466 -21.33 6.67 28.80
N ARG A 467 -22.51 6.30 29.32
CA ARG A 467 -22.92 4.89 29.41
C ARG A 467 -23.14 4.35 28.01
N ILE A 468 -22.29 3.43 27.57
CA ILE A 468 -22.57 2.59 26.39
C ILE A 468 -23.82 1.74 26.72
N PRO A 469 -24.92 1.81 25.96
CA PRO A 469 -26.10 1.00 26.25
C PRO A 469 -25.79 -0.49 26.06
N ARG A 470 -25.45 -1.19 27.15
CA ARG A 470 -25.40 -2.66 27.15
C ARG A 470 -26.84 -3.18 27.03
N ARG A 471 -27.15 -3.80 25.90
CA ARG A 471 -28.41 -4.50 25.68
C ARG A 471 -28.45 -5.71 26.61
N ASN A 472 -29.29 -5.62 27.65
CA ASN A 472 -29.62 -6.65 28.66
C ASN A 472 -28.63 -6.87 29.82
N SER A 473 -28.84 -6.15 30.93
CA SER A 473 -28.61 -6.71 32.28
C SER A 473 -29.48 -5.96 33.31
N ARG A 474 -30.35 -6.71 34.00
CA ARG A 474 -31.29 -6.20 35.02
C ARG A 474 -30.59 -5.93 36.36
N SER A 475 -30.80 -4.72 36.88
CA SER A 475 -30.90 -4.29 38.28
C SER A 475 -29.87 -4.77 39.33
N GLU A 476 -29.08 -3.83 39.87
CA GLU A 476 -28.65 -3.86 41.29
C GLU A 476 -28.61 -2.43 41.90
N LYS A 477 -28.83 -2.35 43.22
CA LYS A 477 -29.10 -1.14 44.03
C LYS A 477 -27.81 -0.37 44.40
N PRO A 478 -27.88 0.95 44.72
CA PRO A 478 -26.70 1.78 44.96
C PRO A 478 -26.20 1.72 46.42
N LEU A 479 -24.87 1.69 46.60
CA LEU A 479 -24.15 1.88 47.87
C LEU A 479 -23.12 3.02 47.71
N SER A 480 -23.12 3.95 48.67
CA SER A 480 -22.14 5.03 48.97
C SER A 480 -21.72 6.04 47.88
N SER A 481 -21.85 7.33 48.21
CA SER A 481 -21.78 8.50 47.31
C SER A 481 -20.38 8.92 46.82
N ALA A 482 -19.31 8.21 47.18
CA ALA A 482 -17.93 8.51 46.77
C ALA A 482 -17.29 7.42 45.89
N ASP A 483 -17.84 6.19 45.90
CA ASP A 483 -17.40 5.04 45.10
C ASP A 483 -18.25 4.85 43.82
N GLN A 484 -19.10 5.84 43.49
CA GLN A 484 -20.14 5.76 42.46
C GLN A 484 -19.85 6.49 41.15
N LEU A 485 -18.59 6.86 40.89
CA LEU A 485 -18.22 7.14 39.51
C LEU A 485 -18.03 5.78 38.81
N PRO A 486 -18.81 5.46 37.77
CA PRO A 486 -18.58 4.24 37.02
C PRO A 486 -17.13 4.26 36.51
N PRO A 487 -16.43 3.11 36.53
CA PRO A 487 -15.07 3.05 36.03
C PRO A 487 -15.04 3.58 34.59
N SER A 488 -14.06 4.44 34.30
CA SER A 488 -13.87 4.95 32.94
C SER A 488 -13.57 3.76 32.03
N PRO A 489 -14.21 3.65 30.84
CA PRO A 489 -13.93 2.57 29.91
C PRO A 489 -12.43 2.47 29.54
N LEU A 490 -11.72 3.60 29.55
CA LEU A 490 -10.28 3.65 29.36
C LEU A 490 -9.50 3.01 30.52
N ASP A 491 -9.91 3.27 31.77
CA ASP A 491 -9.28 2.67 32.94
C ASP A 491 -9.51 1.16 32.95
N ASP A 492 -10.72 0.72 32.60
CA ASP A 492 -11.04 -0.70 32.41
C ASP A 492 -10.17 -1.35 31.33
N GLN A 493 -9.95 -0.66 30.20
CA GLN A 493 -9.09 -1.13 29.12
C GLN A 493 -7.63 -1.27 29.58
N MET A 494 -7.06 -0.25 30.24
CA MET A 494 -5.69 -0.28 30.75
C MET A 494 -5.50 -1.36 31.82
N ASN A 495 -6.46 -1.49 32.73
CA ASN A 495 -6.47 -2.55 33.73
C ASN A 495 -6.58 -3.94 33.10
N ARG A 496 -7.39 -4.09 32.03
CA ARG A 496 -7.47 -5.34 31.28
C ARG A 496 -6.14 -5.67 30.60
N ILE A 497 -5.48 -4.70 29.96
CA ILE A 497 -4.16 -4.89 29.34
C ILE A 497 -3.16 -5.41 30.39
N HIS A 498 -3.06 -4.72 31.52
CA HIS A 498 -2.04 -5.00 32.52
C HIS A 498 -2.35 -6.23 33.39
N HIS A 499 -3.55 -6.32 33.95
CA HIS A 499 -3.88 -7.35 34.94
C HIS A 499 -4.44 -8.63 34.32
N HIS A 500 -4.96 -8.58 33.09
CA HIS A 500 -5.53 -9.75 32.43
C HIS A 500 -4.66 -10.24 31.27
N ILE A 501 -4.41 -9.41 30.26
CA ILE A 501 -3.70 -9.84 29.04
C ILE A 501 -2.23 -10.12 29.35
N LEU A 502 -1.51 -9.16 29.95
CA LEU A 502 -0.10 -9.35 30.31
C LEU A 502 0.09 -10.51 31.31
N SER A 503 -0.81 -10.66 32.29
CA SER A 503 -0.73 -11.78 33.25
C SER A 503 -0.86 -13.17 32.60
N ARG A 504 -1.56 -13.28 31.46
CA ARG A 504 -1.64 -14.54 30.69
C ARG A 504 -0.42 -14.73 29.79
N CYS A 505 0.07 -13.65 29.18
CA CYS A 505 1.16 -13.71 28.21
C CYS A 505 2.56 -13.77 28.85
N ASP A 506 2.79 -13.07 29.97
CA ASP A 506 4.05 -13.03 30.70
C ASP A 506 3.81 -12.82 32.23
N PRO A 507 3.40 -13.89 32.95
CA PRO A 507 3.08 -13.82 34.38
C PRO A 507 4.21 -13.31 35.29
N PRO A 508 5.51 -13.61 35.05
CA PRO A 508 6.61 -13.01 35.82
C PRO A 508 6.62 -11.48 35.77
N THR A 509 6.53 -10.89 34.58
CA THR A 509 6.56 -9.43 34.38
C THR A 509 5.35 -8.77 35.01
N ALA A 510 4.15 -9.33 34.81
CA ALA A 510 2.92 -8.81 35.43
C ALA A 510 3.01 -8.77 36.97
N ARG A 511 3.51 -9.85 37.60
CA ARG A 511 3.67 -9.92 39.06
C ARG A 511 4.69 -8.92 39.57
N HIS A 512 5.77 -8.69 38.82
CA HIS A 512 6.80 -7.74 39.20
C HIS A 512 6.30 -6.29 39.16
N LEU A 513 5.62 -5.91 38.07
CA LEU A 513 4.97 -4.59 37.96
C LEU A 513 3.96 -4.36 39.09
N ALA A 514 3.13 -5.36 39.40
CA ALA A 514 2.19 -5.30 40.53
C ALA A 514 2.90 -5.18 41.89
N LYS A 515 4.00 -5.91 42.12
CA LYS A 515 4.80 -5.84 43.35
C LYS A 515 5.41 -4.46 43.56
N LEU A 516 5.87 -3.82 42.48
CA LEU A 516 6.44 -2.47 42.50
C LEU A 516 5.37 -1.36 42.58
N GLY A 517 4.08 -1.70 42.51
CA GLY A 517 2.98 -0.74 42.56
C GLY A 517 2.92 0.15 41.32
N VAL A 518 3.37 -0.34 40.15
CA VAL A 518 3.31 0.41 38.90
C VAL A 518 1.86 0.43 38.41
N GLU A 519 1.23 1.60 38.44
CA GLU A 519 -0.13 1.76 37.96
C GLU A 519 -0.16 1.79 36.40
N PRO A 520 -1.10 1.07 35.76
CA PRO A 520 -1.16 0.96 34.30
C PRO A 520 -1.28 2.31 33.61
N GLN A 521 -2.03 3.26 34.19
CA GLN A 521 -2.25 4.60 33.61
C GLN A 521 -0.96 5.38 33.37
N ILE A 522 0.12 5.11 34.12
CA ILE A 522 1.33 5.92 34.04
C ILE A 522 2.03 5.76 32.68
N PHE A 523 1.92 4.59 32.06
CA PHE A 523 2.54 4.32 30.76
C PHE A 523 1.52 4.01 29.65
N LEU A 524 0.42 3.30 29.97
CA LEU A 524 -0.57 2.91 28.96
C LEU A 524 -1.48 4.05 28.50
N LEU A 525 -1.70 5.08 29.32
CA LEU A 525 -2.66 6.13 29.01
C LEU A 525 -2.35 6.78 27.65
N ARG A 526 -1.09 7.19 27.46
CA ARG A 526 -0.65 7.80 26.19
C ARG A 526 -0.67 6.79 25.04
N TRP A 527 -0.25 5.54 25.28
CA TRP A 527 -0.17 4.50 24.25
C TRP A 527 -1.55 4.17 23.66
N VAL A 528 -2.54 3.99 24.53
CA VAL A 528 -3.91 3.69 24.12
C VAL A 528 -4.60 4.94 23.58
N ARG A 529 -4.51 6.07 24.29
CA ARG A 529 -5.24 7.29 23.95
C ARG A 529 -4.87 7.88 22.60
N VAL A 530 -3.62 7.77 22.18
CA VAL A 530 -3.17 8.26 20.86
C VAL A 530 -2.62 7.16 19.96
N LEU A 531 -3.01 5.90 20.18
CA LEU A 531 -2.64 4.75 19.34
C LEU A 531 -1.14 4.70 19.03
N MET A 532 -0.30 4.80 20.07
CA MET A 532 1.18 4.85 19.99
C MET A 532 1.79 6.03 19.22
N ALA A 533 1.01 7.03 18.76
CA ALA A 533 1.50 8.11 17.90
C ALA A 533 2.57 9.01 18.52
N ARG A 534 2.78 8.92 19.85
CA ARG A 534 3.83 9.64 20.59
C ARG A 534 5.06 8.81 20.92
N GLU A 535 5.02 7.51 20.63
CA GLU A 535 6.13 6.59 20.90
C GLU A 535 6.99 6.31 19.68
N PHE A 536 6.48 6.62 18.48
CA PHE A 536 7.08 6.30 17.19
C PHE A 536 7.06 7.52 16.28
N GLU A 537 7.99 7.55 15.32
CA GLU A 537 7.99 8.56 14.27
C GLU A 537 6.82 8.37 13.30
N THR A 538 6.40 9.43 12.59
CA THR A 538 5.19 9.39 11.76
C THR A 538 5.11 8.19 10.78
N PRO A 539 6.16 7.83 10.02
CA PRO A 539 6.09 6.69 9.11
C PRO A 539 5.90 5.36 9.85
N GLN A 540 6.49 5.24 11.03
CA GLN A 540 6.35 4.07 11.89
C GLN A 540 4.94 3.99 12.50
N VAL A 541 4.37 5.13 12.91
CA VAL A 541 2.99 5.22 13.37
C VAL A 541 2.02 4.76 12.29
N TRP A 542 2.23 5.13 11.03
CA TRP A 542 1.40 4.67 9.92
C TRP A 542 1.43 3.15 9.76
N GLN A 543 2.60 2.50 9.89
CA GLN A 543 2.69 1.04 9.84
C GLN A 543 1.92 0.37 11.00
N ILE A 544 2.01 0.95 12.19
CA ILE A 544 1.24 0.47 13.35
C ILE A 544 -0.26 0.63 13.09
N TRP A 545 -0.68 1.75 12.51
CA TRP A 545 -2.08 2.01 12.20
C TRP A 545 -2.59 1.16 11.04
N ASP A 546 -1.74 0.83 10.05
CA ASP A 546 -2.05 -0.15 9.01
C ASP A 546 -2.49 -1.48 9.65
N ALA A 547 -1.76 -1.95 10.66
CA ALA A 547 -2.12 -3.15 11.40
C ALA A 547 -3.39 -2.98 12.25
N ILE A 548 -3.54 -1.87 12.98
CA ILE A 548 -4.72 -1.62 13.83
C ILE A 548 -6.00 -1.57 12.99
N PHE A 549 -5.99 -0.80 11.90
CA PHE A 549 -7.15 -0.57 11.04
C PHE A 549 -7.47 -1.80 10.19
N SER A 550 -6.48 -2.57 9.74
CA SER A 550 -6.74 -3.79 8.97
C SER A 550 -7.23 -4.97 9.82
N LEU A 551 -6.67 -5.16 11.03
CA LEU A 551 -6.97 -6.32 11.87
C LEU A 551 -8.18 -6.10 12.79
N THR A 552 -8.35 -4.88 13.30
CA THR A 552 -9.45 -4.52 14.22
C THR A 552 -10.14 -3.21 13.80
N PRO A 553 -10.64 -3.12 12.55
CA PRO A 553 -11.25 -1.90 12.03
C PRO A 553 -12.42 -1.39 12.86
N SER A 554 -13.15 -2.26 13.56
CA SER A 554 -14.38 -1.90 14.28
C SER A 554 -14.16 -1.24 15.65
N ASP A 555 -13.03 -1.52 16.32
CA ASP A 555 -12.82 -1.11 17.72
C ASP A 555 -11.36 -0.81 18.10
N PHE A 556 -10.42 -0.95 17.17
CA PHE A 556 -8.99 -0.78 17.37
C PHE A 556 -8.40 -1.62 18.53
N SER A 557 -9.05 -2.71 18.91
CA SER A 557 -8.65 -3.54 20.06
C SER A 557 -7.27 -4.18 19.91
N PHE A 558 -6.70 -4.22 18.70
CA PHE A 558 -5.31 -4.65 18.47
C PHE A 558 -4.28 -3.81 19.25
N ILE A 559 -4.59 -2.55 19.59
CA ILE A 559 -3.75 -1.71 20.46
C ILE A 559 -3.43 -2.37 21.80
N ASN A 560 -4.35 -3.19 22.32
CA ASN A 560 -4.15 -3.89 23.59
C ASN A 560 -2.98 -4.88 23.53
N LEU A 561 -2.83 -5.56 22.40
CA LEU A 561 -1.76 -6.54 22.18
C LEU A 561 -0.45 -5.85 21.85
N LEU A 562 -0.48 -4.75 21.10
CA LEU A 562 0.68 -3.90 20.87
C LEU A 562 1.26 -3.39 22.20
N CYS A 563 0.42 -2.94 23.13
CA CYS A 563 0.87 -2.53 24.47
C CYS A 563 1.58 -3.66 25.24
N VAL A 564 1.02 -4.88 25.19
CA VAL A 564 1.66 -6.05 25.84
C VAL A 564 2.96 -6.45 25.14
N ALA A 565 2.99 -6.40 23.81
CA ALA A 565 4.18 -6.69 23.02
C ALA A 565 5.32 -5.72 23.34
N VAL A 566 5.04 -4.41 23.49
CA VAL A 566 6.03 -3.44 23.97
C VAL A 566 6.56 -3.86 25.34
N VAL A 567 5.68 -4.12 26.32
CA VAL A 567 6.12 -4.52 27.68
C VAL A 567 7.00 -5.78 27.66
N ARG A 568 6.70 -6.75 26.79
CA ARG A 568 7.50 -7.97 26.65
C ARG A 568 8.88 -7.73 26.02
N GLU A 569 9.01 -6.75 25.13
CA GLU A 569 10.31 -6.42 24.54
C GLU A 569 11.28 -5.82 25.57
N PHE A 570 10.75 -5.09 26.57
CA PHE A 570 11.52 -4.52 27.68
C PHE A 570 11.55 -5.41 28.94
N ARG A 571 11.23 -6.69 28.78
CA ARG A 571 11.06 -7.63 29.91
C ARG A 571 12.27 -7.68 30.83
N GLU A 572 13.46 -7.81 30.27
CA GLU A 572 14.68 -8.01 31.05
C GLU A 572 15.00 -6.78 31.92
N GLU A 573 14.81 -5.57 31.38
CA GLU A 573 14.98 -4.32 32.12
C GLU A 573 13.91 -4.12 33.17
N ILE A 574 12.66 -4.45 32.86
CA ILE A 574 11.55 -4.37 33.81
C ILE A 574 11.80 -5.29 34.99
N LEU A 575 12.23 -6.53 34.74
CA LEU A 575 12.52 -7.51 35.81
C LEU A 575 13.78 -7.15 36.61
N ALA A 576 14.74 -6.47 36.00
CA ALA A 576 15.92 -5.94 36.68
C ALA A 576 15.63 -4.68 37.53
N ALA A 577 14.57 -3.95 37.22
CA ALA A 577 14.21 -2.73 37.94
C ALA A 577 13.78 -3.02 39.39
N GLU A 578 14.30 -2.24 40.33
CA GLU A 578 14.03 -2.40 41.77
C GLU A 578 12.85 -1.55 42.26
N ASP A 579 12.44 -0.54 41.50
CA ASP A 579 11.35 0.39 41.82
C ASP A 579 10.56 0.79 40.57
N ALA A 580 9.39 1.42 40.81
CA ALA A 580 8.51 1.89 39.73
C ALA A 580 9.19 2.93 38.81
N THR A 581 10.08 3.75 39.35
CA THR A 581 10.78 4.80 38.58
C THR A 581 11.67 4.18 37.51
N ASN A 582 12.48 3.18 37.87
CA ASN A 582 13.38 2.50 36.94
C ASN A 582 12.61 1.71 35.86
N VAL A 583 11.45 1.14 36.21
CA VAL A 583 10.54 0.55 35.21
C VAL A 583 10.12 1.61 34.18
N LEU A 584 9.62 2.76 34.63
CA LEU A 584 9.15 3.81 33.73
C LEU A 584 10.29 4.40 32.88
N LEU A 585 11.49 4.50 33.43
CA LEU A 585 12.69 4.90 32.69
C LEU A 585 13.07 3.90 31.61
N SER A 586 12.91 2.59 31.87
CA SER A 586 13.19 1.55 30.87
C SER A 586 12.24 1.60 29.67
N LEU A 587 11.01 2.09 29.88
CA LEU A 587 9.97 2.24 28.85
C LEU A 587 10.03 3.59 28.10
N ARG A 588 11.14 4.33 28.24
CA ARG A 588 11.42 5.52 27.43
C ARG A 588 12.03 5.12 26.09
N ASP A 589 11.92 6.01 25.11
CA ASP A 589 12.61 5.93 23.82
C ASP A 589 12.32 4.62 23.05
N ILE A 590 11.04 4.23 23.01
CA ILE A 590 10.57 2.97 22.40
C ILE A 590 10.92 2.91 20.90
N ALA A 591 10.75 4.01 20.17
CA ALA A 591 11.06 4.11 18.73
C ALA A 591 12.48 3.65 18.38
N ASP A 592 13.45 3.93 19.24
CA ASP A 592 14.88 3.68 18.98
C ASP A 592 15.23 2.20 19.13
N ARG A 593 14.35 1.43 19.79
CA ARG A 593 14.63 0.07 20.24
C ARG A 593 13.75 -0.98 19.59
N ILE A 594 12.59 -0.58 19.07
CA ILE A 594 11.60 -1.50 18.49
C ILE A 594 11.26 -1.07 17.08
N GLU A 595 11.51 -1.96 16.11
CA GLU A 595 11.02 -1.78 14.74
C GLU A 595 9.51 -2.11 14.67
N PRO A 596 8.69 -1.27 14.01
CA PRO A 596 7.24 -1.49 13.95
C PRO A 596 6.80 -2.84 13.38
N PRO A 597 7.41 -3.38 12.29
CA PRO A 597 7.01 -4.70 11.78
C PRO A 597 7.20 -5.80 12.82
N ARG A 598 8.33 -5.78 13.54
CA ARG A 598 8.61 -6.73 14.62
C ARG A 598 7.64 -6.58 15.79
N LEU A 599 7.25 -5.35 16.12
CA LEU A 599 6.24 -5.10 17.15
C LEU A 599 4.88 -5.69 16.75
N VAL A 600 4.46 -5.48 15.51
CA VAL A 600 3.19 -6.00 14.98
C VAL A 600 3.22 -7.52 14.95
N ASP A 601 4.29 -8.14 14.46
CA ASP A 601 4.44 -9.59 14.44
C ASP A 601 4.38 -10.19 15.85
N ASN A 602 5.12 -9.62 16.82
CA ASN A 602 5.06 -10.03 18.23
C ASN A 602 3.63 -9.93 18.79
N ALA A 603 2.88 -8.88 18.45
CA ALA A 603 1.50 -8.69 18.89
C ALA A 603 0.53 -9.69 18.24
N ARG A 604 0.78 -10.09 16.99
CA ARG A 604 0.00 -11.13 16.30
C ARG A 604 0.23 -12.51 16.88
N GLU A 605 1.49 -12.87 17.17
CA GLU A 605 1.79 -14.14 17.84
C GLU A 605 1.09 -14.24 19.20
N LEU A 606 0.97 -13.12 19.92
CA LEU A 606 0.18 -13.05 21.16
C LEU A 606 -1.31 -13.29 20.92
N TYR A 607 -1.87 -12.71 19.85
CA TYR A 607 -3.26 -12.92 19.48
C TYR A 607 -3.55 -14.41 19.22
N ASP A 608 -2.72 -15.05 18.39
CA ASP A 608 -2.88 -16.44 18.01
C ASP A 608 -2.73 -17.37 19.23
N ALA A 609 -1.75 -17.09 20.10
CA ALA A 609 -1.57 -17.84 21.34
C ALA A 609 -2.78 -17.74 22.28
N LEU A 610 -3.37 -16.54 22.42
CA LEU A 610 -4.56 -16.33 23.26
C LEU A 610 -5.80 -17.02 22.69
N LEU A 611 -5.96 -17.04 21.36
CA LEU A 611 -7.03 -17.77 20.68
C LEU A 611 -6.93 -19.28 20.90
N ILE A 612 -5.73 -19.84 20.73
CA ILE A 612 -5.47 -21.26 20.97
C ILE A 612 -5.75 -21.61 22.43
N ALA A 613 -5.27 -20.80 23.38
CA ALA A 613 -5.53 -21.01 24.81
C ALA A 613 -7.03 -21.00 25.13
N ALA A 614 -7.79 -20.06 24.57
CA ALA A 614 -9.24 -19.99 24.75
C ALA A 614 -9.97 -21.21 24.15
N ALA A 615 -9.54 -21.69 22.98
CA ALA A 615 -10.09 -22.89 22.36
C ALA A 615 -9.83 -24.15 23.21
N VAL A 616 -8.63 -24.28 23.78
CA VAL A 616 -8.27 -25.37 24.70
C VAL A 616 -9.12 -25.31 25.97
N GLU A 617 -9.24 -24.13 26.60
CA GLU A 617 -10.08 -23.92 27.79
C GLU A 617 -11.55 -24.27 27.53
N ALA A 618 -12.09 -23.86 26.38
CA ALA A 618 -13.45 -24.20 25.97
C ALA A 618 -13.64 -25.71 25.77
N SER A 619 -12.66 -26.39 25.17
CA SER A 619 -12.69 -27.84 24.98
C SER A 619 -12.64 -28.60 26.31
N MET A 620 -11.82 -28.14 27.26
CA MET A 620 -11.69 -28.75 28.59
C MET A 620 -12.89 -28.47 29.51
N GLY A 621 -13.58 -27.34 29.35
CA GLY A 621 -14.80 -27.03 30.10
C GLY A 621 -16.06 -27.76 29.59
N SER A 622 -15.97 -28.46 28.45
CA SER A 622 -17.04 -29.26 27.86
C SER A 622 -16.93 -30.77 28.15
N ALA A 623 -15.85 -31.19 28.81
CA ALA A 623 -15.60 -32.54 29.32
C ALA A 623 -15.80 -32.57 30.85
#